data_AF-A0A2D5EP65-F1
#
_entry.id   AF-A0A2D5EP65-F1
#
_cell.length_a   1.000
_cell.length_b   1.000
_cell.length_c   1.000
_cell.angle_alpha   90.00
_cell.angle_beta   90.00
_cell.angle_gamma   90.00
#
_symmetry.space_group_name_H-M   'P 1'
#
loop_
_entity.id
_entity.type
_entity.pdbx_description
1 polymer ?
#
loop_
_entity_poly.entity_id
_entity_poly.type
_entity_poly.pdbx_seq_one_letter_code
_entity_poly.pdbx_strand_id
1 'polypeptide(L)'
;MRRSHRLPAALTLLALASVGLASSGAGAAEVESIVFINGRPTHVYFNDGDSFRQLDGPWTGRGSRLGGFNTLESFGPTHAWGNWHPYELYINAKQATLNGRRGIWHCSTEGETDTYGRVLLDCPDLAIDQISKGLAHPMQIDDTPTRPTYIRALREAIRHRRGMWAHGVPGFVLTSLHSADEDPTRDVHYNRMVSTRDGHSEPWMHTDRYPECSWQCATEIQADETRVYAFARSLRADRETAPVVADYGNQLLIELVDRYARLGELPEYTPEEMATALEPRLQAARESGLLGETEEVLGACMLYTAFTRRYGRERAPCLMGHGSRPPQLPYRPQPRVTPPGGLRGAAPLLPGQRGLL
;
A
#
# COMPACT_ATOMS: atom_id res chain seq x y z
N MET A 1 14.38 -6.39 -97.53
CA MET A 1 15.11 -7.24 -96.57
C MET A 1 14.58 -6.96 -95.17
N ARG A 2 14.07 -8.02 -94.51
CA ARG A 2 13.94 -8.26 -93.05
C ARG A 2 13.19 -7.18 -92.22
N ARG A 3 11.93 -7.44 -91.84
CA ARG A 3 11.48 -8.14 -90.59
C ARG A 3 11.58 -7.19 -89.38
N SER A 4 10.61 -6.98 -88.48
CA SER A 4 9.36 -7.67 -88.14
C SER A 4 8.65 -6.91 -87.00
N HIS A 5 7.32 -6.84 -87.06
CA HIS A 5 6.34 -7.11 -85.98
C HIS A 5 6.51 -6.53 -84.55
N ARG A 6 5.54 -5.69 -84.11
CA ARG A 6 4.45 -5.98 -83.11
C ARG A 6 4.00 -4.74 -82.31
N LEU A 7 2.72 -4.36 -82.47
CA LEU A 7 1.83 -3.85 -81.40
C LEU A 7 1.50 -5.02 -80.41
N PRO A 8 1.01 -4.83 -79.16
CA PRO A 8 -0.03 -3.86 -78.77
C PRO A 8 0.02 -3.25 -77.33
N ALA A 9 -0.91 -2.32 -77.10
CA ALA A 9 -1.72 -2.09 -75.88
C ALA A 9 -1.09 -2.22 -74.48
N ALA A 10 -1.17 -1.14 -73.69
CA ALA A 10 -2.10 -1.06 -72.55
C ALA A 10 -1.99 0.32 -71.88
N LEU A 11 -3.10 1.06 -71.89
CA LEU A 11 -3.39 2.08 -70.89
C LEU A 11 -3.42 1.39 -69.52
N THR A 12 -2.59 1.85 -68.59
CA THR A 12 -2.89 1.71 -67.17
C THR A 12 -2.49 3.00 -66.46
N LEU A 13 -3.49 3.86 -66.24
CA LEU A 13 -3.45 4.89 -65.21
C LEU A 13 -3.24 4.18 -63.87
N LEU A 14 -2.03 4.22 -63.32
CA LEU A 14 -1.78 3.90 -61.92
C LEU A 14 -1.64 5.23 -61.16
N ALA A 15 -2.79 5.87 -60.92
CA ALA A 15 -2.92 6.80 -59.81
C ALA A 15 -2.90 5.94 -58.53
N LEU A 16 -1.70 5.58 -58.05
CA LEU A 16 -1.57 5.17 -56.67
C LEU A 16 -1.83 6.40 -55.82
N ALA A 17 -3.06 6.46 -55.32
CA ALA A 17 -3.41 7.18 -54.13
C ALA A 17 -2.36 6.84 -53.07
N SER A 18 -1.46 7.79 -52.82
CA SER A 18 -0.73 7.90 -51.57
C SER A 18 -1.78 8.09 -50.49
N VAL A 19 -2.39 6.98 -50.06
CA VAL A 19 -3.11 6.90 -48.79
C VAL A 19 -2.05 7.26 -47.77
N GLY A 20 -2.06 8.53 -47.37
CA GLY A 20 -1.39 8.98 -46.18
C GLY A 20 -1.92 8.10 -45.06
N LEU A 21 -1.14 7.08 -44.70
CA LEU A 21 -1.14 6.49 -43.39
C LEU A 21 -0.71 7.63 -42.46
N ALA A 22 -1.67 8.50 -42.15
CA ALA A 22 -1.66 9.21 -40.90
C ALA A 22 -1.59 8.10 -39.85
N SER A 23 -0.37 7.85 -39.37
CA SER A 23 -0.12 7.30 -38.07
C SER A 23 -0.79 8.24 -37.08
N SER A 24 -2.10 8.09 -36.95
CA SER A 24 -2.82 8.46 -35.74
C SER A 24 -2.10 7.66 -34.68
N GLY A 25 -1.15 8.31 -34.00
CA GLY A 25 -0.70 7.83 -32.72
C GLY A 25 -1.94 7.78 -31.88
N ALA A 26 -2.58 6.61 -31.84
CA ALA A 26 -3.57 6.28 -30.85
C ALA A 26 -2.80 6.27 -29.53
N GLY A 27 -2.57 7.47 -28.97
CA GLY A 27 -2.47 7.61 -27.54
C GLY A 27 -3.71 6.94 -27.02
N ALA A 28 -3.54 5.80 -26.34
CA ALA A 28 -4.65 5.08 -25.74
C ALA A 28 -5.51 6.12 -25.02
N ALA A 29 -6.79 6.23 -25.40
CA ALA A 29 -7.68 7.21 -24.82
C ALA A 29 -7.58 7.09 -23.29
N GLU A 30 -7.27 8.19 -22.62
CA GLU A 30 -7.19 8.20 -21.16
C GLU A 30 -8.54 7.73 -20.63
N VAL A 31 -8.53 6.67 -19.82
CA VAL A 31 -9.77 6.10 -19.27
C VAL A 31 -10.29 7.07 -18.24
N GLU A 32 -11.32 7.83 -18.62
CA GLU A 32 -12.04 8.72 -17.73
C GLU A 32 -12.91 7.91 -16.75
N SER A 33 -13.02 8.42 -15.53
CA SER A 33 -13.86 7.87 -14.47
C SER A 33 -14.69 8.99 -13.84
N ILE A 34 -15.81 8.65 -13.23
CA ILE A 34 -16.67 9.62 -12.53
C ILE A 34 -16.42 9.52 -11.03
N VAL A 35 -16.09 10.64 -10.42
CA VAL A 35 -15.99 10.82 -8.96
C VAL A 35 -16.91 11.96 -8.56
N PHE A 36 -17.71 11.76 -7.52
CA PHE A 36 -18.53 12.82 -6.94
C PHE A 36 -17.69 13.65 -5.98
N ILE A 37 -17.32 14.88 -6.35
CA ILE A 37 -16.55 15.80 -5.49
C ILE A 37 -17.51 16.86 -4.95
N ASN A 38 -17.69 16.94 -3.63
CA ASN A 38 -18.67 17.81 -2.98
C ASN A 38 -20.09 17.65 -3.59
N GLY A 39 -20.46 16.41 -3.89
CA GLY A 39 -21.75 16.06 -4.49
C GLY A 39 -21.89 16.33 -5.99
N ARG A 40 -20.88 16.92 -6.65
CA ARG A 40 -20.86 17.16 -8.09
C ARG A 40 -20.17 16.00 -8.82
N PRO A 41 -20.78 15.39 -9.85
CA PRO A 41 -20.06 14.45 -10.69
C PRO A 41 -18.95 15.17 -11.46
N THR A 42 -17.73 14.66 -11.33
CA THR A 42 -16.51 15.22 -11.92
C THR A 42 -15.80 14.11 -12.70
N HIS A 43 -15.41 14.41 -13.93
CA HIS A 43 -14.58 13.54 -14.75
C HIS A 43 -13.13 13.56 -14.23
N VAL A 44 -12.55 12.40 -14.02
CA VAL A 44 -11.18 12.27 -13.51
C VAL A 44 -10.38 11.23 -14.29
N TYR A 45 -9.06 11.38 -14.26
CA TYR A 45 -8.10 10.40 -14.73
C TYR A 45 -7.24 9.89 -13.57
N PHE A 46 -7.43 8.63 -13.18
CA PHE A 46 -6.60 7.98 -12.16
C PHE A 46 -5.21 7.68 -12.70
N ASN A 47 -4.19 8.35 -12.15
CA ASN A 47 -2.78 8.09 -12.43
C ASN A 47 -2.16 7.07 -11.46
N ASP A 48 -2.73 6.94 -10.26
CA ASP A 48 -2.42 5.88 -9.29
C ASP A 48 -3.70 5.46 -8.53
N GLY A 49 -3.64 4.52 -7.60
CA GLY A 49 -4.79 4.06 -6.82
C GLY A 49 -5.24 5.02 -5.70
N ASP A 50 -4.43 6.02 -5.37
CA ASP A 50 -4.68 7.05 -4.34
C ASP A 50 -4.53 8.50 -4.86
N SER A 51 -4.51 8.65 -6.19
CA SER A 51 -4.30 9.94 -6.86
C SER A 51 -4.99 9.97 -8.22
N PHE A 52 -5.62 11.10 -8.55
CA PHE A 52 -6.19 11.34 -9.88
C PHE A 52 -5.99 12.79 -10.33
N ARG A 53 -6.14 13.05 -11.63
CA ARG A 53 -6.26 14.40 -12.18
C ARG A 53 -7.72 14.71 -12.45
N GLN A 54 -8.18 15.90 -12.07
CA GLN A 54 -9.53 16.37 -12.39
C GLN A 54 -9.56 16.90 -13.82
N LEU A 55 -10.50 16.45 -14.63
CA LEU A 55 -10.65 16.82 -16.04
C LEU A 55 -11.69 17.91 -16.25
N ASP A 56 -12.59 18.10 -15.29
CA ASP A 56 -13.52 19.20 -15.21
C ASP A 56 -13.72 19.68 -13.75
N GLY A 57 -14.63 20.64 -13.55
CA GLY A 57 -14.93 21.20 -12.22
C GLY A 57 -14.00 22.34 -11.77
N PRO A 58 -14.18 22.84 -10.52
CA PRO A 58 -13.46 24.01 -10.01
C PRO A 58 -11.93 23.86 -9.99
N TRP A 59 -11.44 22.62 -9.98
CA TRP A 59 -10.01 22.29 -9.94
C TRP A 59 -9.53 21.59 -11.22
N THR A 60 -10.19 21.88 -12.36
CA THR A 60 -9.83 21.32 -13.68
C THR A 60 -8.33 21.40 -13.95
N GLY A 61 -7.76 20.30 -14.44
CA GLY A 61 -6.36 20.17 -14.79
C GLY A 61 -5.44 19.92 -13.60
N ARG A 62 -5.91 20.04 -12.35
CA ARG A 62 -5.08 19.83 -11.15
C ARG A 62 -5.02 18.35 -10.76
N GLY A 63 -3.87 17.96 -10.22
CA GLY A 63 -3.72 16.68 -9.52
C GLY A 63 -4.46 16.71 -8.19
N SER A 64 -4.85 15.54 -7.72
CA SER A 64 -5.57 15.31 -6.48
C SER A 64 -4.87 14.20 -5.69
N ARG A 65 -4.70 14.41 -4.39
CA ARG A 65 -4.18 13.42 -3.44
C ARG A 65 -5.30 13.00 -2.51
N LEU A 66 -5.53 11.69 -2.41
CA LEU A 66 -6.60 11.14 -1.60
C LEU A 66 -6.08 10.87 -0.19
N GLY A 67 -6.75 11.44 0.81
CA GLY A 67 -6.31 11.41 2.21
C GLY A 67 -6.72 10.15 2.95
N GLY A 68 -5.98 9.83 4.02
CA GLY A 68 -6.30 8.77 4.97
C GLY A 68 -5.91 7.35 4.56
N PHE A 69 -5.42 7.15 3.33
CA PHE A 69 -4.89 5.87 2.85
C PHE A 69 -3.77 6.09 1.83
N ASN A 70 -2.98 5.05 1.58
CA ASN A 70 -1.96 5.04 0.55
C ASN A 70 -1.96 3.69 -0.17
N THR A 71 -1.80 3.74 -1.49
CA THR A 71 -1.53 2.56 -2.31
C THR A 71 -0.02 2.41 -2.48
N LEU A 72 0.44 1.21 -2.77
CA LEU A 72 1.84 0.99 -3.15
C LEU A 72 2.19 1.81 -4.39
N GLU A 73 3.44 2.23 -4.50
CA GLU A 73 3.90 3.06 -5.59
C GLU A 73 3.74 2.35 -6.93
N SER A 74 3.05 2.98 -7.87
CA SER A 74 2.78 2.39 -9.18
C SER A 74 3.78 2.83 -10.26
N PHE A 75 4.90 3.43 -9.87
CA PHE A 75 5.99 3.79 -10.80
C PHE A 75 7.04 2.68 -10.98
N GLY A 76 6.80 1.45 -10.49
CA GLY A 76 7.65 0.29 -10.75
C GLY A 76 7.57 -0.78 -9.67
N PRO A 77 8.32 -1.89 -9.81
CA PRO A 77 8.46 -2.93 -8.80
C PRO A 77 9.37 -2.48 -7.65
N THR A 78 8.89 -1.51 -6.87
CA THR A 78 9.69 -0.76 -5.89
C THR A 78 9.50 -1.22 -4.46
N HIS A 79 8.53 -2.06 -4.16
CA HIS A 79 8.28 -2.54 -2.80
C HIS A 79 8.60 -4.03 -2.67
N ALA A 80 9.06 -4.43 -1.49
CA ALA A 80 9.29 -5.84 -1.17
C ALA A 80 9.18 -6.11 0.34
N TRP A 81 8.56 -7.21 0.73
CA TRP A 81 8.62 -7.78 2.08
C TRP A 81 8.19 -9.24 2.03
N GLY A 82 8.46 -9.97 3.11
CA GLY A 82 8.07 -11.37 3.23
C GLY A 82 8.51 -12.18 2.01
N ASN A 83 7.58 -12.90 1.38
CA ASN A 83 7.86 -13.73 0.22
C ASN A 83 7.41 -13.14 -1.11
N TRP A 84 7.04 -11.86 -1.14
CA TRP A 84 6.67 -11.21 -2.38
C TRP A 84 7.84 -11.11 -3.36
N HIS A 85 7.56 -11.33 -4.64
CA HIS A 85 8.35 -10.75 -5.70
C HIS A 85 7.94 -9.28 -5.88
N PRO A 86 8.88 -8.33 -6.04
CA PRO A 86 8.54 -6.91 -6.20
C PRO A 86 7.52 -6.60 -7.32
N TYR A 87 7.57 -7.37 -8.40
CA TYR A 87 6.59 -7.27 -9.49
C TYR A 87 5.15 -7.59 -9.07
N GLU A 88 4.94 -8.52 -8.14
CA GLU A 88 3.60 -8.88 -7.69
C GLU A 88 2.98 -7.76 -6.84
N LEU A 89 3.79 -7.11 -6.02
CA LEU A 89 3.37 -5.90 -5.30
C LEU A 89 3.07 -4.73 -6.24
N TYR A 90 3.85 -4.60 -7.33
CA TYR A 90 3.54 -3.66 -8.39
C TYR A 90 2.23 -3.98 -9.11
N ILE A 91 1.90 -5.27 -9.31
CA ILE A 91 0.58 -5.67 -9.82
C ILE A 91 -0.52 -5.23 -8.85
N ASN A 92 -0.35 -5.40 -7.53
CA ASN A 92 -1.32 -4.89 -6.55
C ASN A 92 -1.50 -3.36 -6.67
N ALA A 93 -0.42 -2.58 -6.83
CA ALA A 93 -0.50 -1.15 -7.08
C ALA A 93 -1.35 -0.83 -8.33
N LYS A 94 -1.13 -1.56 -9.43
CA LYS A 94 -1.93 -1.39 -10.67
C LYS A 94 -3.37 -1.85 -10.53
N GLN A 95 -3.64 -2.88 -9.73
CA GLN A 95 -5.00 -3.26 -9.39
C GLN A 95 -5.70 -2.17 -8.57
N ALA A 96 -4.98 -1.47 -7.70
CA ALA A 96 -5.53 -0.31 -6.98
C ALA A 96 -5.94 0.81 -7.95
N THR A 97 -5.10 1.14 -8.94
CA THR A 97 -5.47 2.11 -10.00
C THR A 97 -6.69 1.63 -10.78
N LEU A 98 -6.74 0.36 -11.17
CA LEU A 98 -7.87 -0.21 -11.92
C LEU A 98 -9.17 -0.20 -11.10
N ASN A 99 -9.08 -0.47 -9.80
CA ASN A 99 -10.20 -0.41 -8.88
C ASN A 99 -10.76 1.01 -8.79
N GLY A 100 -9.88 2.01 -8.61
CA GLY A 100 -10.25 3.43 -8.67
C GLY A 100 -10.99 3.80 -9.95
N ARG A 101 -10.53 3.29 -11.11
CA ARG A 101 -11.17 3.58 -12.42
C ARG A 101 -12.54 2.94 -12.63
N ARG A 102 -12.84 1.83 -11.96
CA ARG A 102 -14.06 1.04 -12.20
C ARG A 102 -15.21 1.38 -11.27
N GLY A 103 -14.93 2.05 -10.15
CA GLY A 103 -15.96 2.42 -9.18
C GLY A 103 -16.56 3.78 -9.42
N ILE A 104 -17.55 4.08 -8.59
CA ILE A 104 -18.13 5.42 -8.41
C ILE A 104 -17.84 5.79 -6.96
N TRP A 105 -17.15 6.90 -6.76
CA TRP A 105 -16.61 7.27 -5.45
C TRP A 105 -17.11 8.64 -5.03
N HIS A 106 -17.25 8.83 -3.73
CA HIS A 106 -17.72 10.08 -3.14
C HIS A 106 -16.60 10.70 -2.32
N CYS A 107 -16.21 11.89 -2.75
CA CYS A 107 -15.13 12.65 -2.19
C CYS A 107 -15.62 14.02 -1.71
N SER A 108 -14.94 14.53 -0.69
CA SER A 108 -15.12 15.89 -0.20
C SER A 108 -13.79 16.63 -0.13
N THR A 109 -13.84 17.95 -0.25
CA THR A 109 -12.66 18.81 -0.14
C THR A 109 -13.07 20.25 0.18
N GLU A 110 -12.25 20.92 1.00
CA GLU A 110 -12.32 22.36 1.25
C GLU A 110 -11.39 23.16 0.33
N GLY A 111 -10.73 22.49 -0.64
CA GLY A 111 -9.82 23.11 -1.61
C GLY A 111 -8.38 23.27 -1.13
N GLU A 112 -8.04 22.70 0.02
CA GLU A 112 -6.68 22.62 0.55
C GLU A 112 -5.75 21.88 -0.41
N THR A 113 -4.45 22.20 -0.32
CA THR A 113 -3.44 21.65 -1.21
C THR A 113 -2.24 21.12 -0.47
N ASP A 114 -1.63 20.05 -0.98
CA ASP A 114 -0.33 19.60 -0.48
C ASP A 114 0.82 20.48 -0.98
N THR A 115 2.04 20.16 -0.55
CA THR A 115 3.28 20.84 -0.93
C THR A 115 3.59 20.77 -2.43
N TYR A 116 2.96 19.84 -3.16
CA TYR A 116 3.09 19.69 -4.61
C TYR A 116 1.94 20.38 -5.38
N GLY A 117 1.06 21.10 -4.67
CA GLY A 117 -0.07 21.81 -5.27
C GLY A 117 -1.22 20.89 -5.71
N ARG A 118 -1.26 19.62 -5.27
CA ARG A 118 -2.39 18.72 -5.49
C ARG A 118 -3.51 19.06 -4.52
N VAL A 119 -4.75 19.01 -4.99
CA VAL A 119 -5.93 19.20 -4.13
C VAL A 119 -6.06 18.01 -3.19
N LEU A 120 -6.26 18.27 -1.91
CA LEU A 120 -6.49 17.23 -0.90
C LEU A 120 -7.97 16.86 -0.90
N LEU A 121 -8.27 15.57 -1.06
CA LEU A 121 -9.64 15.05 -0.99
C LEU A 121 -9.76 13.94 0.04
N ASP A 122 -10.89 13.91 0.73
CA ASP A 122 -11.32 12.79 1.56
C ASP A 122 -12.36 11.95 0.80
N CYS A 123 -12.02 10.70 0.45
CA CYS A 123 -12.85 9.76 -0.30
C CYS A 123 -13.06 8.47 0.50
N PRO A 124 -13.93 8.48 1.54
CA PRO A 124 -13.98 7.39 2.51
C PRO A 124 -14.47 6.06 1.94
N ASP A 125 -15.37 6.07 0.95
CA ASP A 125 -15.88 4.85 0.32
C ASP A 125 -14.80 4.15 -0.52
N LEU A 126 -14.04 4.91 -1.31
CA LEU A 126 -12.87 4.41 -2.04
C LEU A 126 -11.78 3.90 -1.09
N ALA A 127 -11.47 4.66 -0.03
CA ALA A 127 -10.45 4.26 0.94
C ALA A 127 -10.79 2.91 1.58
N ILE A 128 -12.01 2.76 2.10
CA ILE A 128 -12.47 1.50 2.71
C ILE A 128 -12.42 0.36 1.70
N ASP A 129 -12.88 0.57 0.47
CA ASP A 129 -12.88 -0.45 -0.57
C ASP A 129 -11.46 -0.90 -0.93
N GLN A 130 -10.53 0.03 -1.19
CA GLN A 130 -9.12 -0.27 -1.49
C GLN A 130 -8.45 -1.03 -0.33
N ILE A 131 -8.64 -0.56 0.91
CA ILE A 131 -8.04 -1.19 2.10
C ILE A 131 -8.63 -2.59 2.29
N SER A 132 -9.95 -2.76 2.19
CA SER A 132 -10.63 -4.05 2.39
C SER A 132 -10.22 -5.12 1.38
N LYS A 133 -9.84 -4.71 0.16
CA LYS A 133 -9.30 -5.57 -0.90
C LYS A 133 -7.81 -5.85 -0.75
N GLY A 134 -7.12 -5.19 0.20
CA GLY A 134 -5.67 -5.26 0.35
C GLY A 134 -4.90 -4.58 -0.78
N LEU A 135 -5.50 -3.59 -1.43
CA LEU A 135 -4.88 -2.78 -2.48
C LEU A 135 -4.25 -1.48 -1.94
N ALA A 136 -4.61 -1.12 -0.72
CA ALA A 136 -4.09 0.01 0.03
C ALA A 136 -3.91 -0.35 1.51
N HIS A 137 -3.24 0.54 2.24
CA HIS A 137 -3.26 0.58 3.69
C HIS A 137 -3.74 1.95 4.19
N PRO A 138 -4.33 2.03 5.38
CA PRO A 138 -4.59 3.32 6.03
C PRO A 138 -3.29 4.08 6.24
N MET A 139 -3.36 5.40 6.19
CA MET A 139 -2.20 6.26 6.41
C MET A 139 -2.63 7.57 7.05
N GLN A 140 -1.93 7.93 8.11
CA GLN A 140 -1.82 9.28 8.64
C GLN A 140 -0.39 9.76 8.44
N ILE A 141 -0.21 11.07 8.26
CA ILE A 141 1.12 11.68 8.04
C ILE A 141 1.85 11.87 9.38
N ASP A 142 1.12 11.92 10.48
CA ASP A 142 1.63 12.12 11.82
C ASP A 142 1.52 10.84 12.66
N ASP A 143 1.78 10.98 13.95
CA ASP A 143 1.75 9.90 14.93
C ASP A 143 0.33 9.45 15.29
N THR A 144 -0.73 10.11 14.81
CA THR A 144 -2.10 9.81 15.20
C THR A 144 -2.64 8.57 14.48
N PRO A 145 -3.55 7.81 15.10
CA PRO A 145 -4.16 6.66 14.44
C PRO A 145 -5.11 7.11 13.34
N THR A 146 -5.31 6.24 12.35
CA THR A 146 -6.32 6.46 11.30
C THR A 146 -7.75 6.26 11.84
N ARG A 147 -8.74 6.51 10.97
CA ARG A 147 -10.17 6.33 11.27
C ARG A 147 -10.45 4.87 11.69
N PRO A 148 -11.27 4.63 12.74
CA PRO A 148 -11.62 3.27 13.17
C PRO A 148 -12.21 2.38 12.06
N THR A 149 -12.93 2.96 11.10
CA THR A 149 -13.45 2.24 9.93
C THR A 149 -12.33 1.71 9.03
N TYR A 150 -11.24 2.47 8.85
CA TYR A 150 -10.10 2.08 8.03
C TYR A 150 -9.26 1.02 8.74
N ILE A 151 -9.07 1.14 10.06
CA ILE A 151 -8.46 0.11 10.89
C ILE A 151 -9.22 -1.21 10.75
N ARG A 152 -10.56 -1.19 10.85
CA ARG A 152 -11.37 -2.42 10.68
C ARG A 152 -11.17 -3.05 9.30
N ALA A 153 -11.19 -2.24 8.23
CA ALA A 153 -10.95 -2.71 6.87
C ALA A 153 -9.55 -3.34 6.73
N LEU A 154 -8.52 -2.70 7.31
CA LEU A 154 -7.14 -3.19 7.30
C LEU A 154 -7.04 -4.55 8.01
N ARG A 155 -7.59 -4.64 9.22
CA ARG A 155 -7.56 -5.89 10.01
C ARG A 155 -8.31 -7.02 9.31
N GLU A 156 -9.41 -6.73 8.63
CA GLU A 156 -10.09 -7.73 7.80
C GLU A 156 -9.22 -8.19 6.63
N ALA A 157 -8.63 -7.25 5.87
CA ALA A 157 -7.79 -7.58 4.73
C ALA A 157 -6.55 -8.41 5.13
N ILE A 158 -5.89 -8.04 6.24
CA ILE A 158 -4.77 -8.79 6.82
C ILE A 158 -5.21 -10.19 7.25
N ARG A 159 -6.30 -10.32 8.01
CA ARG A 159 -6.81 -11.61 8.50
C ARG A 159 -7.10 -12.57 7.35
N HIS A 160 -7.65 -12.05 6.26
CA HIS A 160 -7.96 -12.82 5.06
C HIS A 160 -6.83 -12.86 4.03
N ARG A 161 -5.64 -12.32 4.35
CA ARG A 161 -4.45 -12.33 3.49
C ARG A 161 -4.75 -11.79 2.07
N ARG A 162 -5.52 -10.70 1.99
CA ARG A 162 -5.95 -10.12 0.71
C ARG A 162 -4.86 -9.21 0.13
N GLY A 163 -4.77 -9.18 -1.20
CA GLY A 163 -3.89 -8.26 -1.94
C GLY A 163 -2.46 -8.29 -1.39
N MET A 164 -1.92 -7.12 -1.05
CA MET A 164 -0.55 -6.92 -0.56
C MET A 164 -0.20 -7.69 0.73
N TRP A 165 -1.20 -8.19 1.47
CA TRP A 165 -1.00 -8.94 2.72
C TRP A 165 -0.81 -10.45 2.53
N ALA A 166 -0.93 -10.95 1.30
CA ALA A 166 -0.99 -12.39 1.03
C ALA A 166 0.30 -13.16 1.39
N HIS A 167 1.47 -12.51 1.30
CA HIS A 167 2.78 -13.15 1.50
C HIS A 167 3.53 -12.62 2.74
N GLY A 168 2.79 -12.06 3.70
CA GLY A 168 3.32 -11.50 4.94
C GLY A 168 2.82 -10.08 5.19
N VAL A 169 2.92 -9.65 6.44
CA VAL A 169 2.57 -8.32 6.91
C VAL A 169 3.78 -7.77 7.66
N PRO A 170 4.45 -6.72 7.16
CA PRO A 170 5.51 -6.07 7.91
C PRO A 170 4.90 -5.26 9.07
N GLY A 171 5.69 -4.91 10.09
CA GLY A 171 5.23 -3.96 11.11
C GLY A 171 4.92 -2.60 10.48
N PHE A 172 5.73 -2.20 9.49
CA PHE A 172 5.54 -0.96 8.76
C PHE A 172 5.63 -1.14 7.24
N VAL A 173 4.80 -0.40 6.50
CA VAL A 173 4.96 -0.21 5.06
C VAL A 173 5.86 1.01 4.83
N LEU A 174 6.95 0.84 4.11
CA LEU A 174 7.83 1.93 3.70
C LEU A 174 7.20 2.65 2.50
N THR A 175 6.67 3.85 2.71
CA THR A 175 5.88 4.59 1.71
C THR A 175 6.67 5.66 0.98
N SER A 176 7.74 6.19 1.60
CA SER A 176 8.64 7.13 0.93
C SER A 176 10.07 6.97 1.38
N LEU A 177 10.99 7.20 0.44
CA LEU A 177 12.42 7.30 0.67
C LEU A 177 12.90 8.71 0.35
N HIS A 178 13.77 9.25 1.20
CA HIS A 178 14.34 10.59 1.05
C HIS A 178 15.85 10.56 1.29
N SER A 179 16.63 10.45 0.22
CA SER A 179 18.09 10.44 0.30
C SER A 179 18.65 11.80 0.70
N ALA A 180 19.80 11.83 1.38
CA ALA A 180 20.42 13.09 1.82
C ALA A 180 20.85 14.03 0.69
N ASP A 181 21.08 13.52 -0.52
CA ASP A 181 21.39 14.33 -1.70
C ASP A 181 20.16 14.96 -2.36
N GLU A 182 18.93 14.60 -1.96
CA GLU A 182 17.70 15.24 -2.46
C GLU A 182 17.54 16.69 -1.94
N ASP A 183 18.04 16.97 -0.74
CA ASP A 183 18.04 18.31 -0.14
C ASP A 183 19.28 18.49 0.76
N PRO A 184 20.45 18.82 0.18
CA PRO A 184 21.71 18.92 0.93
C PRO A 184 21.74 20.07 1.94
N THR A 185 20.67 20.86 2.05
CA THR A 185 20.56 21.94 3.04
C THR A 185 20.06 21.46 4.41
N ARG A 186 19.58 20.20 4.50
CA ARG A 186 19.12 19.60 5.75
C ARG A 186 20.22 18.74 6.37
N ASP A 187 20.33 18.81 7.69
CA ASP A 187 21.28 17.99 8.44
C ASP A 187 20.80 16.53 8.58
N VAL A 188 19.49 16.32 8.58
CA VAL A 188 18.86 15.00 8.75
C VAL A 188 17.68 14.85 7.80
N HIS A 189 17.55 13.65 7.25
CA HIS A 189 16.48 13.22 6.37
C HIS A 189 15.69 12.10 7.03
N TYR A 190 14.53 11.78 6.48
CA TYR A 190 13.75 10.67 6.99
C TYR A 190 13.05 9.92 5.88
N ASN A 191 13.02 8.60 6.01
CA ASN A 191 12.08 7.77 5.27
C ASN A 191 10.77 7.65 6.06
N ARG A 192 9.66 7.42 5.37
CA ARG A 192 8.36 7.28 6.03
C ARG A 192 7.95 5.83 6.15
N MET A 193 7.73 5.40 7.39
CA MET A 193 7.22 4.09 7.74
C MET A 193 5.77 4.23 8.22
N VAL A 194 4.83 3.49 7.66
CA VAL A 194 3.41 3.55 8.05
C VAL A 194 3.00 2.25 8.72
N SER A 195 2.52 2.33 9.96
CA SER A 195 2.16 1.19 10.78
C SER A 195 1.04 0.36 10.16
N THR A 196 1.21 -0.97 10.14
CA THR A 196 0.16 -1.91 9.71
C THR A 196 -0.83 -2.26 10.82
N ARG A 197 -0.71 -1.62 12.00
CA ARG A 197 -1.63 -1.80 13.13
C ARG A 197 -2.77 -0.78 13.12
N ASP A 198 -2.46 0.49 12.90
CA ASP A 198 -3.40 1.62 12.99
C ASP A 198 -3.17 2.74 11.96
N GLY A 199 -2.15 2.61 11.09
CA GLY A 199 -1.89 3.56 10.01
C GLY A 199 -1.17 4.85 10.39
N HIS A 200 -0.64 5.00 11.61
CA HIS A 200 0.21 6.16 11.93
C HIS A 200 1.55 6.10 11.17
N SER A 201 2.23 7.24 11.03
CA SER A 201 3.57 7.31 10.44
C SER A 201 4.65 7.43 11.52
N GLU A 202 5.70 6.62 11.43
CA GLU A 202 6.96 6.79 12.15
C GLU A 202 8.07 7.27 11.17
N PRO A 203 8.85 8.30 11.54
CA PRO A 203 10.00 8.72 10.74
C PRO A 203 11.21 7.79 11.00
N TRP A 204 11.76 7.23 9.93
CA TRP A 204 13.07 6.59 9.98
C TRP A 204 14.14 7.61 9.62
N MET A 205 14.71 8.25 10.65
CA MET A 205 15.71 9.32 10.51
C MET A 205 17.08 8.77 10.06
N HIS A 206 17.75 9.46 9.14
CA HIS A 206 19.10 9.11 8.66
C HIS A 206 19.84 10.31 8.03
N THR A 207 21.13 10.13 7.77
CA THR A 207 21.98 11.06 6.99
C THR A 207 22.53 10.41 5.72
N ASP A 208 22.05 9.20 5.40
CA ASP A 208 22.54 8.40 4.29
C ASP A 208 22.22 8.99 2.91
N ARG A 209 23.14 8.75 1.98
CA ARG A 209 22.93 8.93 0.54
C ARG A 209 22.65 7.59 -0.11
N TYR A 210 21.54 7.49 -0.84
CA TYR A 210 21.12 6.29 -1.52
C TYR A 210 21.58 6.29 -2.98
N PRO A 211 22.35 5.28 -3.43
CA PRO A 211 22.61 5.10 -4.85
C PRO A 211 21.30 4.87 -5.63
N GLU A 212 21.20 5.40 -6.84
CA GLU A 212 20.07 5.09 -7.73
C GLU A 212 19.92 3.56 -7.87
N CYS A 213 18.68 3.06 -7.79
CA CYS A 213 18.35 1.64 -7.86
C CYS A 213 18.88 0.78 -6.70
N SER A 214 19.10 1.37 -5.53
CA SER A 214 19.45 0.64 -4.30
C SER A 214 18.21 0.29 -3.47
N TRP A 215 18.21 -0.90 -2.85
CA TRP A 215 17.16 -1.31 -1.92
C TRP A 215 17.47 -0.78 -0.51
N GLN A 216 16.50 -0.08 0.06
CA GLN A 216 16.51 0.38 1.44
C GLN A 216 15.48 -0.42 2.22
N CYS A 217 15.89 -1.06 3.30
CA CYS A 217 15.04 -1.94 4.09
C CYS A 217 14.96 -1.41 5.52
N ALA A 218 13.74 -1.24 6.03
CA ALA A 218 13.53 -0.84 7.41
C ALA A 218 13.95 -1.99 8.35
N THR A 219 14.70 -1.66 9.39
CA THR A 219 14.84 -2.52 10.56
C THR A 219 13.73 -2.15 11.53
N GLU A 220 12.92 -3.12 11.89
CA GLU A 220 11.80 -2.97 12.81
C GLU A 220 12.16 -3.59 14.16
N ILE A 221 11.87 -2.90 15.26
CA ILE A 221 11.85 -3.51 16.58
C ILE A 221 10.48 -4.17 16.73
N GLN A 222 10.42 -5.48 16.94
CA GLN A 222 9.17 -6.20 17.19
C GLN A 222 9.10 -6.64 18.65
N ALA A 223 7.95 -6.40 19.28
CA ALA A 223 7.64 -6.92 20.61
C ALA A 223 6.97 -8.30 20.52
N ASP A 224 7.03 -9.09 21.59
CA ASP A 224 6.28 -10.34 21.71
C ASP A 224 4.77 -10.07 21.63
N GLU A 225 4.18 -10.34 20.46
CA GLU A 225 2.77 -10.07 20.18
C GLU A 225 1.85 -10.77 21.19
N THR A 226 2.19 -11.99 21.61
CA THR A 226 1.34 -12.75 22.54
C THR A 226 1.29 -12.08 23.91
N ARG A 227 2.44 -11.61 24.40
CA ARG A 227 2.55 -10.91 25.68
C ARG A 227 1.93 -9.52 25.64
N VAL A 228 2.16 -8.77 24.56
CA VAL A 228 1.52 -7.47 24.33
C VAL A 228 -0.01 -7.58 24.39
N TYR A 229 -0.61 -8.56 23.69
CA TYR A 229 -2.06 -8.75 23.70
C TYR A 229 -2.57 -9.19 25.07
N ALA A 230 -1.84 -10.06 25.77
CA ALA A 230 -2.21 -10.49 27.11
C ALA A 230 -2.20 -9.32 28.10
N PHE A 231 -1.19 -8.45 28.01
CA PHE A 231 -1.07 -7.27 28.86
C PHE A 231 -2.13 -6.21 28.55
N ALA A 232 -2.38 -5.91 27.27
CA ALA A 232 -3.47 -5.02 26.87
C ALA A 232 -4.83 -5.51 27.40
N ARG A 233 -5.04 -6.84 27.45
CA ARG A 233 -6.24 -7.44 28.06
C ARG A 233 -6.27 -7.28 29.57
N SER A 234 -5.14 -7.42 30.27
CA SER A 234 -5.11 -7.28 31.73
C SER A 234 -5.41 -5.85 32.17
N LEU A 235 -4.98 -4.83 31.41
CA LEU A 235 -5.35 -3.42 31.65
C LEU A 235 -6.87 -3.18 31.59
N ARG A 236 -7.62 -3.95 30.79
CA ARG A 236 -9.09 -3.85 30.78
C ARG A 236 -9.77 -4.61 31.92
N ALA A 237 -9.09 -5.58 32.50
CA ALA A 237 -9.63 -6.39 33.58
C ALA A 237 -9.28 -5.82 34.98
N ASP A 238 -8.27 -4.96 35.04
CA ASP A 238 -7.81 -4.33 36.26
C ASP A 238 -8.73 -3.19 36.71
N ARG A 239 -9.06 -3.14 38.00
CA ARG A 239 -10.08 -2.23 38.54
C ARG A 239 -9.71 -0.76 38.45
N GLU A 240 -8.42 -0.45 38.45
CA GLU A 240 -7.92 0.92 38.44
C GLU A 240 -7.72 1.43 37.01
N THR A 241 -7.26 0.59 36.10
CA THR A 241 -7.02 0.99 34.69
C THR A 241 -8.25 0.85 33.80
N ALA A 242 -9.15 -0.09 34.08
CA ALA A 242 -10.33 -0.33 33.24
C ALA A 242 -11.20 0.92 33.01
N PRO A 243 -11.48 1.79 34.00
CA PRO A 243 -12.23 3.02 33.76
C PRO A 243 -11.53 3.98 32.79
N VAL A 244 -10.20 4.08 32.89
CA VAL A 244 -9.39 5.02 32.09
C VAL A 244 -9.27 4.57 30.64
N VAL A 245 -9.23 3.27 30.39
CA VAL A 245 -9.14 2.70 29.02
C VAL A 245 -10.49 2.28 28.44
N ALA A 246 -11.60 2.60 29.12
CA ALA A 246 -12.94 2.13 28.76
C ALA A 246 -13.31 2.50 27.32
N ASP A 247 -13.09 3.78 26.97
CA ASP A 247 -13.45 4.35 25.67
C ASP A 247 -12.40 4.14 24.59
N TYR A 248 -11.22 3.62 24.95
CA TYR A 248 -10.17 3.34 23.98
C TYR A 248 -10.55 2.14 23.10
N GLY A 249 -10.16 2.15 21.82
CA GLY A 249 -10.35 0.98 20.97
C GLY A 249 -9.40 -0.15 21.37
N ASN A 250 -9.85 -1.42 21.33
CA ASN A 250 -8.95 -2.57 21.61
C ASN A 250 -7.67 -2.55 20.77
N GLN A 251 -7.79 -2.19 19.48
CA GLN A 251 -6.63 -2.10 18.60
C GLN A 251 -5.65 -1.00 19.01
N LEU A 252 -6.16 0.15 19.46
CA LEU A 252 -5.33 1.27 19.91
C LEU A 252 -4.68 0.98 21.26
N LEU A 253 -5.36 0.25 22.15
CA LEU A 253 -4.77 -0.19 23.40
C LEU A 253 -3.64 -1.20 23.16
N ILE A 254 -3.83 -2.11 22.19
CA ILE A 254 -2.77 -3.03 21.76
C ILE A 254 -1.59 -2.27 21.16
N GLU A 255 -1.84 -1.27 20.30
CA GLU A 255 -0.79 -0.40 19.74
C GLU A 255 0.00 0.33 20.83
N LEU A 256 -0.70 0.92 21.79
CA LEU A 256 -0.08 1.64 22.90
C LEU A 256 0.86 0.73 23.71
N VAL A 257 0.42 -0.50 24.03
CA VAL A 257 1.25 -1.48 24.74
C VAL A 257 2.41 -1.97 23.87
N ASP A 258 2.17 -2.23 22.59
CA ASP A 258 3.20 -2.65 21.62
C ASP A 258 4.31 -1.60 21.51
N ARG A 259 3.95 -0.33 21.29
CA ARG A 259 4.91 0.77 21.19
C ARG A 259 5.72 0.94 22.48
N TYR A 260 5.07 0.85 23.64
CA TYR A 260 5.80 0.95 24.91
C TYR A 260 6.77 -0.23 25.09
N ALA A 261 6.39 -1.43 24.67
CA ALA A 261 7.30 -2.58 24.70
C ALA A 261 8.52 -2.37 23.77
N ARG A 262 8.30 -1.85 22.56
CA ARG A 262 9.35 -1.57 21.57
C ARG A 262 10.28 -0.45 22.00
N LEU A 263 9.71 0.71 22.35
CA LEU A 263 10.42 1.98 22.44
C LEU A 263 10.52 2.50 23.89
N GLY A 264 9.57 2.15 24.76
CA GLY A 264 9.49 2.67 26.14
C GLY A 264 8.78 3.99 26.27
N GLU A 265 8.02 4.37 25.25
CA GLU A 265 7.30 5.62 25.18
C GLU A 265 5.86 5.36 24.77
N LEU A 266 4.96 6.19 25.29
CA LEU A 266 3.56 6.22 24.89
C LEU A 266 3.41 7.04 23.60
N PRO A 267 2.43 6.72 22.74
CA PRO A 267 2.11 7.57 21.60
C PRO A 267 1.75 9.00 22.04
N GLU A 268 2.12 10.01 21.24
CA GLU A 268 1.93 11.43 21.60
C GLU A 268 0.46 11.78 21.83
N TYR A 269 -0.44 11.10 21.11
CA TYR A 269 -1.88 11.28 21.22
C TYR A 269 -2.52 10.62 22.46
N THR A 270 -1.74 10.00 23.34
CA THR A 270 -2.25 9.37 24.57
C THR A 270 -2.75 10.44 25.54
N PRO A 271 -4.03 10.41 25.98
CA PRO A 271 -4.53 11.38 26.94
C PRO A 271 -3.74 11.40 28.24
N GLU A 272 -3.52 12.57 28.84
CA GLU A 272 -2.68 12.74 30.05
C GLU A 272 -3.15 11.87 31.23
N GLU A 273 -4.47 11.75 31.44
CA GLU A 273 -5.06 10.88 32.46
C GLU A 273 -4.68 9.41 32.22
N MET A 274 -4.70 8.98 30.95
CA MET A 274 -4.31 7.63 30.56
C MET A 274 -2.81 7.41 30.70
N ALA A 275 -1.99 8.36 30.27
CA ALA A 275 -0.53 8.28 30.43
C ALA A 275 -0.16 8.13 31.91
N THR A 276 -0.71 8.99 32.77
CA THR A 276 -0.50 8.95 34.23
C THR A 276 -0.90 7.60 34.84
N ALA A 277 -2.02 7.01 34.39
CA ALA A 277 -2.50 5.74 34.91
C ALA A 277 -1.72 4.52 34.39
N LEU A 278 -1.22 4.57 33.15
CA LEU A 278 -0.64 3.42 32.46
C LEU A 278 0.89 3.37 32.49
N GLU A 279 1.58 4.51 32.41
CA GLU A 279 3.04 4.55 32.24
C GLU A 279 3.79 3.82 33.37
N PRO A 280 3.49 4.01 34.67
CA PRO A 280 4.19 3.27 35.72
C PRO A 280 4.00 1.75 35.63
N ARG A 281 2.82 1.32 35.15
CA ARG A 281 2.50 -0.12 34.97
C ARG A 281 3.22 -0.71 33.78
N LEU A 282 3.27 0.03 32.68
CA LEU A 282 3.96 -0.38 31.46
C LEU A 282 5.48 -0.43 31.70
N GLN A 283 6.03 0.55 32.40
CA GLN A 283 7.42 0.57 32.83
C GLN A 283 7.74 -0.68 33.66
N ALA A 284 6.98 -0.94 34.73
CA ALA A 284 7.17 -2.11 35.56
C ALA A 284 7.02 -3.43 34.78
N ALA A 285 6.07 -3.49 33.83
CA ALA A 285 5.88 -4.65 32.97
C ALA A 285 7.05 -4.87 32.00
N ARG A 286 7.65 -3.80 31.47
CA ARG A 286 8.85 -3.87 30.64
C ARG A 286 10.06 -4.32 31.45
N GLU A 287 10.31 -3.71 32.60
CA GLU A 287 11.45 -4.03 33.47
C GLU A 287 11.41 -5.46 34.03
N SER A 288 10.20 -5.97 34.30
CA SER A 288 10.00 -7.36 34.76
C SER A 288 9.97 -8.41 33.63
N GLY A 289 10.04 -7.98 32.36
CA GLY A 289 9.94 -8.86 31.20
C GLY A 289 8.52 -9.40 30.94
N LEU A 290 7.48 -8.87 31.60
CA LEU A 290 6.08 -9.23 31.34
C LEU A 290 5.64 -8.90 29.90
N LEU A 291 6.21 -7.86 29.29
CA LEU A 291 5.95 -7.51 27.89
C LEU A 291 6.77 -8.36 26.89
N GLY A 292 7.66 -9.23 27.36
CA GLY A 292 8.51 -10.08 26.54
C GLY A 292 9.82 -9.42 26.12
N GLU A 293 10.58 -10.13 25.30
CA GLU A 293 11.77 -9.62 24.65
C GLU A 293 11.40 -8.92 23.34
N THR A 294 12.19 -7.93 22.96
CA THR A 294 12.10 -7.30 21.65
C THR A 294 13.16 -7.86 20.73
N GLU A 295 12.82 -8.07 19.46
CA GLU A 295 13.77 -8.47 18.42
C GLU A 295 13.85 -7.44 17.31
N GLU A 296 15.06 -7.21 16.79
CA GLU A 296 15.23 -6.48 15.55
C GLU A 296 15.02 -7.43 14.37
N VAL A 297 14.10 -7.07 13.48
CA VAL A 297 13.83 -7.84 12.27
C VAL A 297 13.84 -6.95 11.04
N LEU A 298 14.16 -7.55 9.90
CA LEU A 298 14.05 -6.87 8.62
C LEU A 298 12.58 -6.77 8.21
N GLY A 299 12.10 -5.55 8.07
CA GLY A 299 10.73 -5.21 7.70
C GLY A 299 10.52 -5.05 6.19
N ALA A 300 9.76 -4.04 5.81
CA ALA A 300 9.55 -3.68 4.41
C ALA A 300 10.79 -3.00 3.79
N CYS A 301 11.02 -3.31 2.52
CA CYS A 301 12.03 -2.68 1.68
C CYS A 301 11.38 -1.86 0.56
N MET A 302 12.06 -0.78 0.19
CA MET A 302 11.70 0.07 -0.94
C MET A 302 12.94 0.36 -1.82
N LEU A 303 12.75 0.37 -3.14
CA LEU A 303 13.79 0.66 -4.11
C LEU A 303 13.91 2.18 -4.30
N TYR A 304 15.08 2.72 -4.00
CA TYR A 304 15.34 4.14 -4.14
C TYR A 304 15.53 4.55 -5.60
N THR A 305 14.76 5.56 -6.01
CA THR A 305 14.98 6.34 -7.23
C THR A 305 14.57 7.79 -6.98
N ALA A 306 15.42 8.73 -7.39
CA ALA A 306 15.12 10.16 -7.31
C ALA A 306 13.84 10.48 -8.09
N PHE A 307 13.05 11.46 -7.62
CA PHE A 307 11.75 11.78 -8.20
C PHE A 307 11.79 12.03 -9.72
N THR A 308 12.82 12.76 -10.19
CA THR A 308 13.03 13.07 -11.62
C THR A 308 13.26 11.84 -12.49
N ARG A 309 13.63 10.70 -11.89
CA ARG A 309 13.91 9.43 -12.57
C ARG A 309 12.77 8.41 -12.41
N ARG A 310 11.65 8.74 -11.76
CA ARG A 310 10.51 7.82 -11.57
C ARG A 310 9.60 7.72 -12.80
N TYR A 311 9.52 8.78 -13.59
CA TYR A 311 8.58 8.92 -14.71
C TYR A 311 9.27 9.43 -15.98
N GLY A 312 8.56 9.43 -17.11
CA GLY A 312 9.04 10.00 -18.36
C GLY A 312 10.07 9.13 -19.11
N ARG A 313 10.75 9.74 -20.09
CA ARG A 313 11.68 9.05 -21.01
C ARG A 313 13.01 8.68 -20.36
N GLU A 314 13.40 9.41 -19.31
CA GLU A 314 14.67 9.22 -18.59
C GLU A 314 14.49 8.37 -17.32
N ARG A 315 13.40 7.61 -17.25
CA ARG A 315 13.08 6.77 -16.09
C ARG A 315 14.22 5.79 -15.77
N ALA A 316 14.47 5.57 -14.49
CA ALA A 316 15.53 4.68 -14.00
C ALA A 316 15.34 3.24 -14.52
N PRO A 317 16.40 2.56 -15.00
CA PRO A 317 16.28 1.23 -15.59
C PRO A 317 15.73 0.16 -14.66
N CYS A 318 15.99 0.25 -13.35
CA CYS A 318 15.49 -0.71 -12.36
C CYS A 318 13.98 -0.65 -12.15
N LEU A 319 13.31 0.41 -12.60
CA LEU A 319 11.85 0.51 -12.57
C LEU A 319 11.21 -0.20 -13.77
N MET A 320 12.01 -0.61 -14.75
CA MET A 320 11.56 -1.34 -15.93
C MET A 320 11.55 -2.86 -15.69
N GLY A 321 10.64 -3.55 -16.36
CA GLY A 321 10.52 -5.01 -16.24
C GLY A 321 9.96 -5.45 -14.89
N HIS A 322 10.41 -6.61 -14.41
CA HIS A 322 9.86 -7.26 -13.22
C HIS A 322 10.60 -6.87 -11.91
N GLY A 323 11.71 -6.14 -12.01
CA GLY A 323 12.55 -5.83 -10.84
C GLY A 323 13.30 -7.04 -10.30
N SER A 324 14.07 -6.83 -9.23
CA SER A 324 14.84 -7.85 -8.53
C SER A 324 14.55 -7.78 -7.03
N ARG A 325 14.46 -8.94 -6.38
CA ARG A 325 14.25 -9.00 -4.92
C ARG A 325 15.45 -8.38 -4.19
N PRO A 326 15.24 -7.64 -3.08
CA PRO A 326 16.32 -7.19 -2.23
C PRO A 326 17.18 -8.36 -1.77
N PRO A 327 18.52 -8.30 -1.88
CA PRO A 327 19.39 -9.37 -1.40
C PRO A 327 19.31 -9.58 0.12
N GLN A 328 18.84 -8.57 0.87
CA GLN A 328 18.68 -8.60 2.31
C GLN A 328 17.46 -9.43 2.75
N LEU A 329 16.43 -9.57 1.91
CA LEU A 329 15.21 -10.29 2.28
C LEU A 329 15.41 -11.81 2.17
N PRO A 330 15.45 -12.55 3.29
CA PRO A 330 15.63 -13.99 3.26
C PRO A 330 14.48 -14.64 2.49
N TYR A 331 14.78 -15.61 1.63
CA TYR A 331 13.74 -16.43 1.02
C TYR A 331 13.19 -17.39 2.07
N ARG A 332 11.92 -17.23 2.46
CA ARG A 332 11.24 -18.20 3.32
C ARG A 332 10.36 -19.08 2.44
N PRO A 333 10.56 -20.40 2.36
CA PRO A 333 9.64 -21.26 1.62
C PRO A 333 8.21 -21.04 2.13
N GLN A 334 7.26 -20.79 1.22
CA GLN A 334 5.86 -20.72 1.61
C GLN A 334 5.47 -22.05 2.28
N PRO A 335 4.87 -22.05 3.48
CA PRO A 335 4.31 -23.27 4.03
C PRO A 335 3.32 -23.83 3.01
N ARG A 336 3.47 -25.11 2.62
CA ARG A 336 2.58 -25.74 1.64
C ARG A 336 1.15 -25.51 2.10
N VAL A 337 0.39 -24.73 1.32
CA VAL A 337 -1.05 -24.60 1.51
C VAL A 337 -1.60 -26.00 1.31
N THR A 338 -1.90 -26.67 2.41
CA THR A 338 -2.65 -27.92 2.35
C THR A 338 -4.05 -27.49 1.92
N PRO A 339 -4.55 -27.89 0.75
CA PRO A 339 -5.88 -27.50 0.33
C PRO A 339 -6.86 -27.90 1.44
N PRO A 340 -7.80 -27.01 1.80
CA PRO A 340 -8.76 -27.30 2.86
C PRO A 340 -9.50 -28.57 2.48
N GLY A 341 -9.31 -29.61 3.29
CA GLY A 341 -9.97 -30.92 3.23
C GLY A 341 -10.62 -31.23 1.90
N GLY A 342 -9.84 -31.73 0.94
CA GLY A 342 -10.42 -32.59 -0.08
C GLY A 342 -11.23 -33.65 0.66
N LEU A 343 -12.55 -33.62 0.47
CA LEU A 343 -13.49 -34.63 0.96
C LEU A 343 -12.79 -35.97 0.78
N ARG A 344 -12.40 -36.62 1.88
CA ARG A 344 -12.01 -38.02 1.83
C ARG A 344 -13.19 -38.70 1.17
N GLY A 345 -13.00 -39.17 -0.06
CA GLY A 345 -14.01 -39.87 -0.81
C GLY A 345 -14.63 -40.90 0.12
N ALA A 346 -15.94 -40.82 0.30
CA ALA A 346 -16.69 -41.93 0.83
C ALA A 346 -16.24 -43.15 0.02
N ALA A 347 -15.69 -44.16 0.70
CA ALA A 347 -15.43 -45.44 0.08
C ALA A 347 -16.74 -45.87 -0.61
N PRO A 348 -16.69 -46.36 -1.86
CA PRO A 348 -17.89 -46.83 -2.53
C PRO A 348 -18.50 -47.93 -1.66
N LEU A 349 -19.74 -47.70 -1.21
CA LEU A 349 -20.54 -48.72 -0.56
C LEU A 349 -20.68 -49.88 -1.55
N LEU A 350 -20.08 -51.01 -1.22
CA LEU A 350 -20.33 -52.26 -1.92
C LEU A 350 -21.82 -52.59 -1.84
N PRO A 351 -22.48 -52.93 -2.96
CA PRO A 351 -23.88 -53.30 -2.95
C PRO A 351 -24.02 -54.66 -2.26
N GLY A 352 -24.58 -54.70 -1.04
CA GLY A 352 -24.85 -56.01 -0.42
C GLY A 352 -25.16 -56.13 1.07
N GLN A 353 -25.30 -55.06 1.85
CA GLN A 353 -25.71 -55.22 3.26
C GLN A 353 -26.94 -54.39 3.61
N ARG A 354 -28.12 -54.97 3.29
CA ARG A 354 -29.33 -54.76 4.09
C ARG A 354 -29.40 -55.91 5.10
N GLY A 355 -29.33 -55.60 6.39
CA GLY A 355 -29.55 -56.59 7.45
C GLY A 355 -29.36 -56.00 8.84
N LEU A 356 -30.49 -55.66 9.47
CA LEU A 356 -30.79 -55.78 10.91
C LEU A 356 -29.78 -55.17 11.91
N LEU A 357 -30.04 -53.93 12.35
CA LEU A 357 -30.58 -53.58 13.68
C LEU A 357 -30.74 -52.06 13.81
#